data_AF-A0A5C7S858-F1
#
_entry.id   AF-A0A5C7S858-F1
#
_cell.length_a   1.000
_cell.length_b   1.000
_cell.length_c   1.000
_cell.angle_alpha   90.00
_cell.angle_beta   90.00
_cell.angle_gamma   90.00
#
_symmetry.space_group_name_H-M   'P 1'
#
loop_
_entity.id
_entity.type
_entity.pdbx_description
1 polymer ?
#
loop_
_entity_poly.entity_id
_entity_poly.type
_entity_poly.pdbx_seq_one_letter_code
_entity_poly.pdbx_strand_id
1 'polypeptide(L)'
;LSYVGKLGNPELGGVALDQFVRHQAEYRLAEIRAMYDVPEFIRKAHHIYGYSHFVNDVGGSLCELDEPGVIELLAEHSLILYIQVTTPAEEQKLIDRAKSDPKPLYYRPQFLQEQLAVYLQETGLNYAAEMEPDEFTRWIFPRLFHSRIPRYETIARDYGYTVTSEEVAKVRNEHDFNRLVETAIQRYQGA
;
A
#
# COMPACT_ATOMS: atom_id res chain seq x y z
N LEU A 1 -9.82 -6.66 2.13
CA LEU A 1 -9.60 -5.91 3.39
C LEU A 1 -10.78 -5.97 4.37
N SER A 2 -12.03 -6.18 3.94
CA SER A 2 -13.17 -6.35 4.87
C SER A 2 -13.00 -7.48 5.90
N TYR A 3 -12.27 -8.55 5.54
CA TYR A 3 -11.88 -9.62 6.49
C TYR A 3 -10.96 -9.13 7.61
N VAL A 4 -9.99 -8.27 7.28
CA VAL A 4 -9.06 -7.71 8.28
C VAL A 4 -9.81 -6.86 9.30
N GLY A 5 -10.76 -6.05 8.83
CA GLY A 5 -11.56 -5.16 9.68
C GLY A 5 -10.77 -3.97 10.21
N LYS A 6 -11.34 -3.25 11.17
CA LYS A 6 -10.71 -2.10 11.84
C LYS A 6 -10.49 -2.45 13.31
N LEU A 7 -9.32 -2.17 13.85
CA LEU A 7 -9.03 -2.37 15.26
C LEU A 7 -9.91 -1.46 16.12
N GLY A 8 -10.57 -2.01 17.13
CA GLY A 8 -11.32 -1.22 18.11
C GLY A 8 -12.47 -2.00 18.74
N ASN A 9 -13.42 -1.26 19.30
CA ASN A 9 -14.58 -1.78 20.02
C ASN A 9 -15.49 -2.66 19.11
N PRO A 10 -15.68 -3.95 19.42
CA PRO A 10 -16.56 -4.84 18.65
C PRO A 10 -18.02 -4.37 18.56
N GLU A 11 -18.54 -3.70 19.58
CA GLU A 11 -19.92 -3.17 19.60
C GLU A 11 -20.10 -2.01 18.61
N LEU A 12 -18.99 -1.40 18.15
CA LEU A 12 -18.97 -0.36 17.11
C LEU A 12 -18.50 -0.91 15.75
N GLY A 13 -18.49 -2.24 15.59
CA GLY A 13 -18.03 -2.91 14.38
C GLY A 13 -16.51 -3.03 14.25
N GLY A 14 -15.78 -2.87 15.36
CA GLY A 14 -14.34 -3.12 15.46
C GLY A 14 -13.98 -4.59 15.59
N VAL A 15 -12.68 -4.88 15.48
CA VAL A 15 -12.09 -6.21 15.69
C VAL A 15 -11.21 -6.13 16.93
N ALA A 16 -11.35 -7.10 17.83
CA ALA A 16 -10.51 -7.22 19.02
C ALA A 16 -9.03 -7.38 18.64
N LEU A 17 -8.12 -6.88 19.48
CA LEU A 17 -6.69 -6.76 19.14
C LEU A 17 -6.03 -8.09 18.77
N ASP A 18 -6.29 -9.15 19.52
CA ASP A 18 -5.73 -10.49 19.28
C ASP A 18 -6.19 -11.06 17.92
N GLN A 19 -7.49 -10.94 17.63
CA GLN A 19 -8.05 -11.34 16.34
C GLN A 19 -7.55 -10.46 15.20
N PHE A 20 -7.46 -9.15 15.42
CA PHE A 20 -6.98 -8.18 14.43
C PHE A 20 -5.53 -8.47 14.02
N VAL A 21 -4.64 -8.70 15.00
CA VAL A 21 -3.23 -9.08 14.75
C VAL A 21 -3.16 -10.38 13.95
N ARG A 22 -3.99 -11.37 14.28
CA ARG A 22 -4.06 -12.61 13.50
C ARG A 22 -4.51 -12.37 12.06
N HIS A 23 -5.57 -11.59 11.86
CA HIS A 23 -6.06 -11.28 10.51
C HIS A 23 -5.01 -10.53 9.68
N GLN A 24 -4.23 -9.63 10.30
CA GLN A 24 -3.11 -8.93 9.63
C GLN A 24 -2.01 -9.90 9.18
N ALA A 25 -1.66 -10.88 10.01
CA ALA A 25 -0.67 -11.90 9.65
C ALA A 25 -1.17 -12.78 8.49
N GLU A 26 -2.44 -13.18 8.52
CA GLU A 26 -3.06 -13.96 7.43
C GLU A 26 -3.14 -13.14 6.14
N TYR A 27 -3.49 -11.85 6.22
CA TYR A 27 -3.47 -10.93 5.08
C TYR A 27 -2.07 -10.79 4.48
N ARG A 28 -1.03 -10.59 5.31
CA ARG A 28 0.37 -10.54 4.85
C ARG A 28 0.74 -11.78 4.04
N LEU A 29 0.42 -12.97 4.56
CA LEU A 29 0.71 -14.23 3.87
C LEU A 29 -0.05 -14.36 2.53
N ALA A 30 -1.30 -13.89 2.48
CA ALA A 30 -2.09 -13.89 1.26
C ALA A 30 -1.51 -12.94 0.21
N GLU A 31 -1.12 -11.73 0.60
CA GLU A 31 -0.48 -10.75 -0.29
C GLU A 31 0.85 -11.28 -0.85
N ILE A 32 1.68 -11.88 0.00
CA ILE A 32 2.95 -12.49 -0.44
C ILE A 32 2.69 -13.55 -1.51
N ARG A 33 1.75 -14.47 -1.25
CA ARG A 33 1.40 -15.52 -2.22
C ARG A 33 0.87 -14.93 -3.52
N ALA A 34 0.02 -13.90 -3.44
CA ALA A 34 -0.50 -13.22 -4.63
C ALA A 34 0.61 -12.60 -5.47
N MET A 35 1.67 -12.04 -4.86
CA MET A 35 2.82 -11.54 -5.60
C MET A 35 3.63 -12.66 -6.26
N TYR A 36 3.77 -13.81 -5.60
CA TYR A 36 4.42 -14.99 -6.21
C TYR A 36 3.63 -15.57 -7.40
N ASP A 37 2.32 -15.31 -7.50
CA ASP A 37 1.50 -15.76 -8.63
C ASP A 37 1.65 -14.87 -9.88
N VAL A 38 2.27 -13.69 -9.77
CA VAL A 38 2.39 -12.70 -10.87
C VAL A 38 3.02 -13.28 -12.15
N PRO A 39 4.13 -14.03 -12.10
CA PRO A 39 4.72 -14.60 -13.32
C PRO A 39 3.76 -15.55 -14.05
N GLU A 40 3.02 -16.35 -13.29
CA GLU A 40 2.04 -17.29 -13.84
C GLU A 40 0.81 -16.55 -14.41
N PHE A 41 0.39 -15.44 -13.79
CA PHE A 41 -0.66 -14.58 -14.35
C PHE A 41 -0.23 -13.92 -15.66
N ILE A 42 1.00 -13.41 -15.75
CA ILE A 42 1.57 -12.89 -17.00
C ILE A 42 1.53 -13.97 -18.08
N ARG A 43 2.03 -15.18 -17.77
CA ARG A 43 2.03 -16.31 -18.69
C ARG A 43 0.61 -16.64 -19.18
N LYS A 44 -0.37 -16.75 -18.27
CA LYS A 44 -1.76 -17.03 -18.63
C LYS A 44 -2.38 -15.91 -19.47
N ALA A 45 -2.13 -14.64 -19.13
CA ALA A 45 -2.61 -13.48 -19.87
C ALA A 45 -2.21 -13.57 -21.36
N HIS A 46 -0.94 -13.91 -21.63
CA HIS A 46 -0.45 -14.10 -22.99
C HIS A 46 -0.99 -15.37 -23.66
N HIS A 47 -0.82 -16.53 -23.02
CA HIS A 47 -1.03 -17.82 -23.70
C HIS A 47 -2.49 -18.28 -23.76
N ILE A 48 -3.32 -17.87 -22.80
CA ILE A 48 -4.73 -18.30 -22.72
C ILE A 48 -5.65 -17.19 -23.23
N TYR A 49 -5.39 -15.95 -22.83
CA TYR A 49 -6.29 -14.84 -23.10
C TYR A 49 -5.83 -13.96 -24.27
N GLY A 50 -4.60 -14.12 -24.76
CA GLY A 50 -4.06 -13.34 -25.89
C GLY A 50 -3.77 -11.87 -25.56
N TYR A 51 -3.72 -11.50 -24.28
CA TYR A 51 -3.34 -10.14 -23.89
C TYR A 51 -1.84 -9.94 -24.06
N SER A 52 -1.45 -8.82 -24.69
CA SER A 52 -0.04 -8.47 -24.92
C SER A 52 0.58 -7.71 -23.76
N HIS A 53 -0.22 -7.17 -22.84
CA HIS A 53 0.23 -6.33 -21.74
C HIS A 53 -0.46 -6.75 -20.44
N PHE A 54 0.28 -6.67 -19.34
CA PHE A 54 -0.19 -6.97 -18.00
C PHE A 54 0.14 -5.81 -17.07
N VAL A 55 -0.82 -5.38 -16.26
CA VAL A 55 -0.65 -4.32 -15.26
C VAL A 55 -0.99 -4.90 -13.90
N ASN A 56 -0.03 -4.81 -12.98
CA ASN A 56 -0.21 -5.23 -11.59
C ASN A 56 -0.39 -3.99 -10.70
N ASP A 57 -1.65 -3.63 -10.40
CA ASP A 57 -1.95 -2.58 -9.43
C ASP A 57 -1.92 -3.19 -8.02
N VAL A 58 -0.87 -2.86 -7.27
CA VAL A 58 -0.55 -3.45 -5.97
C VAL A 58 -1.01 -2.55 -4.82
N GLY A 59 -1.43 -3.19 -3.73
CA GLY A 59 -1.76 -2.47 -2.50
C GLY A 59 -0.54 -1.76 -1.91
N GLY A 60 -0.78 -0.67 -1.18
CA GLY A 60 0.28 0.04 -0.45
C GLY A 60 0.95 -0.80 0.67
N SER A 61 0.40 -1.97 0.96
CA SER A 61 1.00 -3.02 1.80
C SER A 61 2.28 -3.62 1.23
N LEU A 62 2.50 -3.56 -0.09
CA LEU A 62 3.62 -4.24 -0.75
C LEU A 62 4.98 -3.88 -0.12
N CYS A 63 5.20 -2.60 0.20
CA CYS A 63 6.46 -2.10 0.78
C CYS A 63 6.68 -2.51 2.25
N GLU A 64 5.70 -3.19 2.82
CA GLU A 64 5.62 -3.59 4.21
C GLU A 64 5.43 -5.10 4.40
N LEU A 65 5.52 -5.88 3.30
CA LEU A 65 5.50 -7.33 3.40
C LEU A 65 6.78 -7.86 4.05
N ASP A 66 7.92 -7.17 3.94
CA ASP A 66 9.22 -7.60 4.49
C ASP A 66 9.52 -9.09 4.16
N GLU A 67 9.22 -9.53 2.94
CA GLU A 67 9.47 -10.88 2.44
C GLU A 67 10.58 -10.84 1.39
N PRO A 68 11.77 -11.41 1.67
CA PRO A 68 12.87 -11.45 0.72
C PRO A 68 12.47 -12.16 -0.59
N GLY A 69 12.86 -11.60 -1.73
CA GLY A 69 12.61 -12.20 -3.04
C GLY A 69 11.30 -11.76 -3.71
N VAL A 70 10.33 -11.21 -2.96
CA VAL A 70 9.07 -10.74 -3.57
C VAL A 70 9.32 -9.56 -4.51
N ILE A 71 10.07 -8.54 -4.07
CA ILE A 71 10.34 -7.37 -4.91
C ILE A 71 11.25 -7.75 -6.08
N GLU A 72 12.25 -8.61 -5.85
CA GLU A 72 13.15 -9.13 -6.87
C GLU A 72 12.38 -9.88 -7.97
N LEU A 73 11.45 -10.75 -7.59
CA LEU A 73 10.60 -11.48 -8.53
C LEU A 73 9.75 -10.52 -9.37
N LEU A 74 9.14 -9.51 -8.72
CA LEU A 74 8.33 -8.52 -9.44
C LEU A 74 9.20 -7.72 -10.41
N ALA A 75 10.42 -7.35 -10.04
CA ALA A 75 11.36 -6.62 -10.89
C ALA A 75 11.87 -7.48 -12.06
N GLU A 76 12.02 -8.80 -11.88
CA GLU A 76 12.41 -9.73 -12.94
C GLU A 76 11.32 -9.85 -14.02
N HIS A 77 10.05 -9.78 -13.63
CA HIS A 77 8.92 -10.04 -14.52
C HIS A 77 8.12 -8.78 -14.92
N SER A 78 8.40 -7.62 -14.33
CA SER A 78 7.65 -6.39 -14.59
C SER A 78 8.49 -5.13 -14.34
N LEU A 79 8.01 -4.00 -14.86
CA LEU A 79 8.58 -2.69 -14.56
C LEU A 79 7.83 -2.09 -13.36
N ILE A 80 8.56 -1.81 -12.28
CA ILE A 80 7.99 -1.22 -11.06
C ILE A 80 7.92 0.30 -11.20
N LEU A 81 6.72 0.87 -11.07
CA LEU A 81 6.46 2.31 -11.05
C LEU A 81 5.94 2.74 -9.67
N TYR A 82 6.69 3.61 -8.99
CA TYR A 82 6.21 4.29 -7.80
C TYR A 82 5.54 5.62 -8.17
N ILE A 83 4.24 5.72 -7.88
CA ILE A 83 3.46 6.96 -8.02
C ILE A 83 3.67 7.84 -6.79
N GLN A 84 4.52 8.86 -6.94
CA GLN A 84 4.89 9.80 -5.91
C GLN A 84 3.83 10.88 -5.72
N VAL A 85 3.58 11.20 -4.45
CA VAL A 85 2.87 12.41 -4.05
C VAL A 85 3.92 13.46 -3.76
N THR A 86 3.98 14.52 -4.57
CA THR A 86 5.10 15.47 -4.53
C THR A 86 4.76 16.81 -3.89
N THR A 87 3.48 17.06 -3.61
CA THR A 87 3.05 18.33 -3.02
C THR A 87 2.32 18.14 -1.67
N PRO A 88 2.49 19.06 -0.70
CA PRO A 88 1.73 19.02 0.55
C PRO A 88 0.21 19.06 0.35
N ALA A 89 -0.26 19.72 -0.73
CA ALA A 89 -1.68 19.79 -1.04
C ALA A 89 -2.25 18.44 -1.51
N GLU A 90 -1.50 17.64 -2.26
CA GLU A 90 -1.92 16.30 -2.66
C GLU A 90 -1.89 15.32 -1.48
N GLU A 91 -0.87 15.42 -0.63
CA GLU A 91 -0.81 14.65 0.60
C GLU A 91 -2.02 14.94 1.49
N GLN A 92 -2.33 16.22 1.71
CA GLN A 92 -3.49 16.62 2.49
C GLN A 92 -4.79 16.07 1.89
N LYS A 93 -4.96 16.08 0.56
CA LYS A 93 -6.12 15.47 -0.11
C LYS A 93 -6.23 13.96 0.16
N LEU A 94 -5.11 13.23 0.19
CA LEU A 94 -5.12 11.80 0.51
C LEU A 94 -5.49 11.56 1.97
N ILE A 95 -4.97 12.37 2.88
CA ILE A 95 -5.31 12.35 4.30
C ILE A 95 -6.80 12.66 4.49
N ASP A 96 -7.33 13.70 3.86
CA ASP A 96 -8.73 14.10 3.96
C ASP A 96 -9.67 13.02 3.42
N ARG A 97 -9.28 12.37 2.31
CA ARG A 97 -10.02 11.22 1.76
C ARG A 97 -10.04 10.03 2.72
N ALA A 98 -8.89 9.72 3.35
CA ALA A 98 -8.83 8.65 4.33
C ALA A 98 -9.60 8.99 5.61
N LYS A 99 -9.70 10.28 5.96
CA LYS A 99 -10.50 10.76 7.08
C LYS A 99 -12.00 10.66 6.82
N SER A 100 -12.45 10.98 5.59
CA SER A 100 -13.87 10.94 5.23
C SER A 100 -14.41 9.52 5.08
N ASP A 101 -13.60 8.58 4.63
CA ASP A 101 -13.95 7.16 4.46
C ASP A 101 -12.80 6.27 4.97
N PRO A 102 -12.69 6.07 6.31
CA PRO A 102 -11.63 5.27 6.92
C PRO A 102 -11.81 3.78 6.59
N LYS A 103 -10.96 3.30 5.68
CA LYS A 103 -10.94 1.89 5.23
C LYS A 103 -10.09 1.04 6.17
N PRO A 104 -10.35 -0.28 6.28
CA PRO A 104 -9.41 -1.22 6.89
C PRO A 104 -8.02 -1.13 6.24
N LEU A 105 -6.95 -1.24 7.03
CA LEU A 105 -5.57 -1.08 6.58
C LEU A 105 -4.69 -2.23 7.09
N TYR A 106 -3.68 -2.58 6.30
CA TYR A 106 -2.56 -3.40 6.76
C TYR A 106 -1.52 -2.55 7.48
N TYR A 107 -0.98 -3.08 8.57
CA TYR A 107 0.11 -2.50 9.33
C TYR A 107 1.18 -3.57 9.59
N ARG A 108 2.46 -3.20 9.53
CA ARG A 108 3.52 -4.08 10.06
C ARG A 108 3.34 -4.26 11.57
N PRO A 109 3.62 -5.45 12.14
CA PRO A 109 3.39 -5.72 13.56
C PRO A 109 4.04 -4.69 14.48
N GLN A 110 5.30 -4.34 14.24
CA GLN A 110 6.03 -3.35 15.04
C GLN A 110 5.38 -1.96 14.97
N PHE A 111 5.03 -1.50 13.76
CA PHE A 111 4.39 -0.20 13.59
C PHE A 111 3.03 -0.15 14.32
N LEU A 112 2.21 -1.19 14.18
CA LEU A 112 0.92 -1.26 14.88
C LEU A 112 1.10 -1.20 16.40
N GLN A 113 2.04 -1.97 16.94
CA GLN A 113 2.30 -2.02 18.37
C GLN A 113 2.73 -0.64 18.91
N GLU A 114 3.68 0.01 18.24
CA GLU A 114 4.18 1.33 18.63
C GLU A 114 3.08 2.40 18.57
N GLN A 115 2.33 2.45 17.46
CA GLN A 115 1.30 3.48 17.28
C GLN A 115 0.07 3.24 18.17
N LEU A 116 -0.29 1.99 18.45
CA LEU A 116 -1.38 1.67 19.37
C LEU A 116 -1.07 2.15 20.78
N ALA A 117 0.16 1.94 21.27
CA ALA A 117 0.58 2.41 22.58
C ALA A 117 0.50 3.94 22.69
N VAL A 118 0.95 4.66 21.64
CA VAL A 118 0.86 6.12 21.57
C VAL A 118 -0.61 6.57 21.58
N TYR A 119 -1.47 5.94 20.77
CA TYR A 119 -2.88 6.32 20.69
C TYR A 119 -3.61 6.14 22.03
N LEU A 120 -3.41 5.01 22.71
CA LEU A 120 -4.03 4.73 24.02
C LEU A 120 -3.57 5.76 25.06
N GLN A 121 -2.29 6.12 25.06
CA GLN A 121 -1.76 7.16 25.94
C GLN A 121 -2.34 8.55 25.62
N GLU A 122 -2.40 8.95 24.36
CA GLU A 122 -2.94 10.26 23.93
C GLU A 122 -4.44 10.39 24.25
N THR A 123 -5.19 9.28 24.22
CA THR A 123 -6.65 9.26 24.43
C THR A 123 -7.07 8.90 25.85
N GLY A 124 -6.13 8.52 26.72
CA GLY A 124 -6.41 8.09 28.10
C GLY A 124 -7.16 6.76 28.20
N LEU A 125 -7.12 5.95 27.14
CA LEU A 125 -7.72 4.62 27.09
C LEU A 125 -6.73 3.57 27.61
N ASN A 126 -7.24 2.50 28.23
CA ASN A 126 -6.40 1.43 28.77
C ASN A 126 -6.32 0.24 27.80
N TYR A 127 -7.38 0.00 27.02
CA TYR A 127 -7.51 -1.18 26.17
C TYR A 127 -7.98 -0.83 24.76
N ALA A 128 -7.50 -1.60 23.78
CA ALA A 128 -7.91 -1.44 22.38
C ALA A 128 -9.41 -1.62 22.16
N ALA A 129 -10.08 -2.42 23.00
CA ALA A 129 -11.53 -2.63 22.93
C ALA A 129 -12.35 -1.39 23.29
N GLU A 130 -11.74 -0.34 23.86
CA GLU A 130 -12.41 0.93 24.16
C GLU A 130 -12.38 1.92 22.98
N MET A 131 -11.54 1.65 21.97
CA MET A 131 -11.29 2.58 20.87
C MET A 131 -12.45 2.58 19.87
N GLU A 132 -12.83 3.75 19.38
CA GLU A 132 -13.70 3.85 18.21
C GLU A 132 -12.89 3.50 16.94
N PRO A 133 -13.28 2.46 16.17
CA PRO A 133 -12.46 1.96 15.07
C PRO A 133 -12.18 3.00 13.96
N ASP A 134 -13.13 3.87 13.64
CA ASP A 134 -12.93 4.90 12.63
C ASP A 134 -11.97 5.98 13.11
N GLU A 135 -12.13 6.51 14.32
CA GLU A 135 -11.26 7.52 14.91
C GLU A 135 -9.81 7.03 14.98
N PHE A 136 -9.58 5.78 15.38
CA PHE A 136 -8.23 5.21 15.33
C PHE A 136 -7.69 5.15 13.91
N THR A 137 -8.50 4.70 12.95
CA THR A 137 -8.10 4.60 11.54
C THR A 137 -7.76 5.97 10.95
N ARG A 138 -8.57 7.01 11.26
CA ARG A 138 -8.34 8.41 10.88
C ARG A 138 -7.05 8.94 11.48
N TRP A 139 -6.78 8.63 12.75
CA TRP A 139 -5.61 9.09 13.48
C TRP A 139 -4.31 8.42 12.99
N ILE A 140 -4.34 7.12 12.72
CA ILE A 140 -3.13 6.36 12.35
C ILE A 140 -2.78 6.51 10.87
N PHE A 141 -3.73 6.82 9.98
CA PHE A 141 -3.48 6.85 8.54
C PHE A 141 -2.36 7.82 8.11
N PRO A 142 -2.31 9.10 8.55
CA PRO A 142 -1.20 9.99 8.19
C PRO A 142 0.16 9.44 8.62
N ARG A 143 0.22 8.85 9.82
CA ARG A 143 1.43 8.25 10.38
C ARG A 143 1.87 7.04 9.54
N LEU A 144 0.93 6.20 9.13
CA LEU A 144 1.17 5.07 8.25
C LEU A 144 1.68 5.54 6.90
N PHE A 145 1.02 6.53 6.30
CA PHE A 145 1.41 7.10 5.01
C PHE A 145 2.88 7.56 5.02
N HIS A 146 3.27 8.37 6.00
CA HIS A 146 4.65 8.84 6.13
C HIS A 146 5.64 7.70 6.37
N SER A 147 5.28 6.70 7.17
CA SER A 147 6.15 5.55 7.43
C SER A 147 6.46 4.70 6.19
N ARG A 148 5.59 4.77 5.17
CA ARG A 148 5.74 4.03 3.91
C ARG A 148 6.57 4.76 2.87
N ILE A 149 6.67 6.09 2.90
CA ILE A 149 7.40 6.88 1.89
C ILE A 149 8.84 6.37 1.73
N PRO A 150 9.68 6.24 2.78
CA PRO A 150 11.07 5.79 2.61
C PRO A 150 11.18 4.37 2.05
N ARG A 151 10.15 3.53 2.26
CA ARG A 151 10.10 2.15 1.79
C ARG A 151 9.77 2.09 0.30
N TYR A 152 8.80 2.89 -0.15
CA TYR A 152 8.53 3.04 -1.58
C TYR A 152 9.72 3.63 -2.32
N GLU A 153 10.37 4.66 -1.76
CA GLU A 153 11.56 5.26 -2.33
C GLU A 153 12.71 4.26 -2.46
N THR A 154 12.89 3.39 -1.47
CA THR A 154 13.89 2.30 -1.51
C THR A 154 13.60 1.31 -2.62
N ILE A 155 12.35 0.84 -2.76
CA ILE A 155 11.95 -0.06 -3.86
C ILE A 155 12.18 0.60 -5.22
N ALA A 156 11.76 1.86 -5.39
CA ALA A 156 11.93 2.57 -6.64
C ALA A 156 13.42 2.80 -6.97
N ARG A 157 14.24 3.13 -5.96
CA ARG A 157 15.69 3.31 -6.15
C ARG A 157 16.38 2.03 -6.59
N ASP A 158 16.03 0.91 -5.97
CA ASP A 158 16.78 -0.34 -6.16
C ASP A 158 16.25 -1.17 -7.34
N TYR A 159 14.96 -1.03 -7.69
CA TYR A 159 14.27 -1.94 -8.61
C TYR A 159 13.30 -1.27 -9.60
N GLY A 160 13.15 0.06 -9.61
CA GLY A 160 12.07 0.68 -10.39
C GLY A 160 12.31 2.12 -10.83
N TYR A 161 11.19 2.79 -11.12
CA TYR A 161 11.15 4.17 -11.57
C TYR A 161 10.07 4.96 -10.84
N THR A 162 10.13 6.28 -10.91
CA THR A 162 9.15 7.16 -10.29
C THR A 162 8.39 8.00 -11.31
N VAL A 163 7.11 8.20 -11.02
CA VAL A 163 6.19 9.14 -11.70
C VAL A 163 5.42 9.91 -10.64
N THR A 164 4.93 11.10 -10.94
CA THR A 164 4.11 11.85 -9.97
C THR A 164 2.62 11.57 -10.14
N SER A 165 1.83 11.75 -9.08
CA SER A 165 0.36 11.71 -9.15
C SER A 165 -0.20 12.70 -10.17
N GLU A 166 0.43 13.87 -10.32
CA GLU A 166 0.04 14.85 -11.34
C GLU A 166 0.30 14.38 -12.78
N GLU A 167 1.41 13.68 -13.01
CA GLU A 167 1.71 13.08 -14.31
C GLU A 167 0.70 11.98 -14.64
N VAL A 168 0.41 11.09 -13.68
CA VAL A 168 -0.56 10.00 -13.84
C VAL A 168 -1.97 10.54 -14.08
N ALA A 169 -2.38 11.62 -13.40
CA ALA A 169 -3.71 12.23 -13.57
C ALA A 169 -3.95 12.80 -14.99
N LYS A 170 -2.89 13.03 -15.77
CA LYS A 170 -2.97 13.52 -17.15
C LYS A 170 -3.15 12.39 -18.17
N VAL A 171 -2.92 11.13 -17.79
CA VAL A 171 -3.06 9.97 -18.68
C VAL A 171 -4.54 9.74 -19.02
N ARG A 172 -4.90 9.75 -20.31
CA ARG A 172 -6.28 9.52 -20.78
C ARG A 172 -6.44 8.27 -21.62
N ASN A 173 -5.35 7.72 -22.13
CA ASN A 173 -5.33 6.58 -23.03
C ASN A 173 -3.98 5.86 -22.96
N GLU A 174 -3.86 4.74 -23.67
CA GLU A 174 -2.65 3.92 -23.76
C GLU A 174 -1.42 4.71 -24.25
N HIS A 175 -1.58 5.59 -25.24
CA HIS A 175 -0.46 6.36 -25.78
C HIS A 175 0.10 7.36 -24.75
N ASP A 176 -0.76 8.01 -23.96
CA ASP A 176 -0.31 8.85 -22.85
C ASP A 176 0.42 8.04 -21.78
N PHE A 177 -0.07 6.83 -21.47
CA PHE A 177 0.56 5.94 -20.50
C PHE A 177 1.95 5.51 -20.96
N ASN A 178 2.09 5.01 -22.18
CA ASN A 178 3.38 4.58 -22.73
C ASN A 178 4.39 5.72 -22.74
N ARG A 179 3.97 6.94 -23.12
CA ARG A 179 4.82 8.14 -23.09
C ARG A 179 5.28 8.50 -21.67
N LEU A 180 4.41 8.34 -20.67
CA LEU A 180 4.75 8.57 -19.27
C LEU A 180 5.83 7.57 -18.80
N VAL A 181 5.67 6.28 -19.14
CA VAL A 181 6.66 5.25 -18.82
C VAL A 181 8.00 5.51 -19.51
N GLU A 182 7.99 5.83 -20.81
CA GLU A 182 9.19 6.22 -21.55
C GLU A 182 9.92 7.41 -20.89
N THR A 183 9.16 8.43 -20.49
CA THR A 183 9.71 9.62 -19.80
C THR A 183 10.36 9.25 -18.47
N ALA A 184 9.71 8.37 -17.69
CA ALA A 184 10.24 7.91 -16.40
C ALA A 184 11.55 7.13 -16.56
N ILE A 185 11.64 6.26 -17.58
CA ILE A 185 12.86 5.49 -17.88
C ILE A 185 14.00 6.43 -18.32
N GLN A 186 13.71 7.38 -19.23
CA GLN A 186 14.72 8.33 -19.73
C GLN A 186 15.29 9.21 -18.60
N ARG A 187 14.45 9.65 -17.67
CA ARG A 187 14.87 10.43 -16.49
C ARG A 187 15.92 9.70 -15.65
N TYR A 188 15.82 8.37 -15.55
CA TYR A 188 16.72 7.55 -14.75
C TYR A 188 18.01 7.17 -15.49
N GLN A 189 17.97 7.08 -16.82
CA GLN A 189 19.17 6.83 -17.63
C GLN A 189 20.09 8.05 -17.76
N GLY A 190 19.57 9.25 -17.48
CA GLY A 190 20.32 10.51 -17.49
C GLY A 190 20.77 11.02 -16.11
N ALA A 191 20.48 10.28 -15.04
CA ALA A 191 20.86 10.58 -13.65
C ALA A 191 22.10 9.76 -13.25
#